data_AF-A0A9E2CCZ6-F1
#
_entry.id   AF-A0A9E2CCZ6-F1
#
_cell.length_a   1.000
_cell.length_b   1.000
_cell.length_c   1.000
_cell.angle_alpha   90.00
_cell.angle_beta   90.00
_cell.angle_gamma   90.00
#
_symmetry.space_group_name_H-M   'P 1'
#
loop_
_entity.id
_entity.type
_entity.pdbx_description
1 polymer ?
#
loop_
_entity_poly.entity_id
_entity_poly.type
_entity_poly.pdbx_seq_one_letter_code
_entity_poly.pdbx_strand_id
1 'polypeptide(L)'
;MIKKRIGVIAGAGELPIITIEEIMASGNDPIVISVVKNPLLPEGTIRLGLGDVSQIIDTLHQQHVEEIIFIGKVDKRLLSGLNLDERARHMLSRLSTMDDAHLMLAIAQELEQEG
;
A
#
# COMPACT_ATOMS: atom_id res chain seq x y z
N MET A 1 -3.37 17.95 -17.92
CA MET A 1 -2.73 18.46 -16.70
C MET A 1 -3.00 17.44 -15.62
N ILE A 2 -1.97 16.89 -14.97
CA ILE A 2 -2.16 15.98 -13.83
C ILE A 2 -2.71 16.80 -12.67
N LYS A 3 -3.81 16.36 -12.06
CA LYS A 3 -4.40 17.05 -10.91
C LYS A 3 -3.68 16.71 -9.62
N LYS A 4 -3.48 15.41 -9.36
CA LYS A 4 -2.82 14.86 -8.16
C LYS A 4 -2.13 13.53 -8.45
N ARG A 5 -1.16 13.16 -7.61
CA ARG A 5 -0.59 11.80 -7.57
C ARG A 5 -1.21 10.99 -6.44
N ILE A 6 -1.74 9.83 -6.78
CA ILE A 6 -2.46 8.94 -5.85
C ILE A 6 -1.71 7.62 -5.74
N GLY A 7 -1.25 7.28 -4.54
CA GLY A 7 -0.62 6.00 -4.25
C GLY A 7 -1.68 4.89 -4.13
N VAL A 8 -1.58 3.86 -4.96
CA VAL A 8 -2.47 2.70 -4.90
C VAL A 8 -1.70 1.54 -4.30
N ILE A 9 -1.97 1.23 -3.03
CA ILE A 9 -1.46 0.04 -2.35
C ILE A 9 -2.36 -1.15 -2.70
N ALA A 10 -1.91 -1.94 -3.67
CA ALA A 10 -2.72 -2.95 -4.35
C ALA A 10 -2.55 -4.35 -3.75
N GLY A 11 -3.65 -4.87 -3.23
CA GLY A 11 -3.89 -6.28 -2.92
C GLY A 11 -4.23 -7.12 -4.16
N ALA A 12 -4.72 -8.33 -3.93
CA ALA A 12 -5.17 -9.25 -4.97
C ALA A 12 -6.58 -8.91 -5.48
N GLY A 13 -6.90 -9.41 -6.68
CA GLY A 13 -8.21 -9.27 -7.30
C GLY A 13 -8.29 -8.13 -8.31
N GLU A 14 -9.50 -7.85 -8.79
CA GLU A 14 -9.78 -6.89 -9.86
C GLU A 14 -9.96 -5.46 -9.37
N LEU A 15 -10.34 -5.27 -8.10
CA LEU A 15 -10.60 -3.93 -7.54
C LEU A 15 -9.46 -2.93 -7.74
N PRO A 16 -8.16 -3.29 -7.53
CA PRO A 16 -7.08 -2.36 -7.81
C PRO A 16 -7.06 -1.83 -9.25
N ILE A 17 -7.42 -2.67 -10.23
CA ILE A 17 -7.40 -2.32 -11.65
C ILE A 17 -8.49 -1.31 -11.94
N ILE A 18 -9.71 -1.58 -11.46
CA ILE A 18 -10.86 -0.67 -11.56
C ILE A 18 -10.52 0.69 -10.92
N THR A 19 -9.87 0.68 -9.75
CA THR A 19 -9.44 1.91 -9.07
C THR A 19 -8.39 2.68 -9.87
N ILE A 20 -7.40 2.00 -10.45
CA ILE A 20 -6.37 2.63 -11.28
C ILE A 20 -7.01 3.30 -12.51
N GLU A 21 -7.92 2.61 -13.19
CA GLU A 21 -8.66 3.14 -14.34
C GLU A 21 -9.46 4.40 -13.98
N GLU A 22 -10.15 4.39 -12.84
CA GLU A 22 -10.95 5.54 -12.39
C GLU A 22 -10.09 6.75 -12.00
N ILE A 23 -8.93 6.51 -11.35
CA ILE A 23 -7.96 7.57 -11.02
C ILE A 23 -7.47 8.24 -12.31
N MET A 24 -7.09 7.46 -13.32
CA MET A 24 -6.66 7.99 -14.62
C MET A 24 -7.79 8.75 -15.33
N ALA A 25 -9.01 8.19 -15.35
CA ALA A 25 -10.19 8.82 -15.96
C ALA A 25 -10.53 10.17 -15.31
N SER A 26 -10.25 10.32 -14.01
CA SER A 26 -10.42 11.56 -13.26
C SER A 26 -9.35 12.63 -13.51
N GLY A 27 -8.31 12.30 -14.28
CA GLY A 27 -7.16 13.16 -14.59
C GLY A 27 -6.08 13.19 -13.50
N ASN A 28 -6.07 12.18 -12.63
CA ASN A 28 -5.04 11.95 -11.61
C ASN A 28 -4.03 10.91 -12.11
N ASP A 29 -2.89 10.83 -11.44
CA ASP A 29 -1.77 9.95 -11.79
C ASP A 29 -1.61 8.85 -10.72
N PRO A 30 -1.92 7.57 -11.03
CA PRO A 30 -1.81 6.49 -10.07
C PRO A 30 -0.37 5.97 -9.95
N ILE A 31 0.18 5.99 -8.73
CA ILE A 31 1.45 5.33 -8.39
C ILE A 31 1.12 3.98 -7.77
N VAL A 32 1.30 2.89 -8.53
CA VAL A 32 0.84 1.56 -8.14
C VAL A 32 1.94 0.78 -7.42
N ILE A 33 1.69 0.43 -6.16
CA ILE A 33 2.54 -0.44 -5.34
C ILE A 33 1.77 -1.71 -5.01
N SER A 34 2.23 -2.84 -5.52
CA SER A 34 1.66 -4.14 -5.19
C SER A 34 2.37 -4.76 -4.00
N VAL A 35 1.59 -5.15 -3.00
CA VAL A 35 2.09 -5.79 -1.77
C VAL A 35 1.86 -7.32 -1.75
N VAL A 36 1.16 -7.85 -2.75
CA VAL A 36 0.90 -9.29 -2.92
C VAL A 36 1.01 -9.67 -4.40
N LYS A 37 1.06 -10.97 -4.71
CA LYS A 37 1.01 -11.40 -6.11
C LYS A 37 -0.37 -11.10 -6.71
N ASN A 38 -0.43 -10.12 -7.60
CA ASN A 38 -1.58 -9.85 -8.45
C ASN A 38 -1.14 -9.76 -9.93
N PRO A 39 -1.54 -10.72 -10.79
CA PRO A 39 -1.13 -10.76 -12.20
C PRO A 39 -1.90 -9.77 -13.08
N LEU A 40 -3.00 -9.19 -12.57
CA LEU A 40 -3.87 -8.28 -13.33
C LEU A 40 -3.38 -6.83 -13.32
N LEU A 41 -2.41 -6.51 -12.45
CA LEU A 41 -1.88 -5.17 -12.31
C LEU A 41 -1.06 -4.76 -13.56
N PRO A 42 -1.08 -3.47 -13.93
CA PRO A 42 -0.42 -2.97 -15.12
C PRO A 42 1.10 -3.14 -15.06
N GLU A 43 1.73 -3.12 -16.24
CA GLU A 43 3.17 -3.01 -16.35
C GLU A 43 3.68 -1.72 -15.68
N GLY A 44 4.87 -1.78 -15.08
CA GLY A 44 5.42 -0.67 -14.29
C GLY A 44 4.95 -0.64 -12.83
N THR A 45 4.06 -1.55 -12.42
CA THR A 45 3.71 -1.72 -11.00
C THR A 45 4.95 -2.02 -10.15
N ILE A 46 5.15 -1.21 -9.11
CA ILE A 46 6.22 -1.41 -8.12
C ILE A 46 5.82 -2.58 -7.23
N ARG A 47 6.69 -3.59 -7.07
CA ARG A 47 6.39 -4.79 -6.28
C ARG A 47 7.23 -4.78 -5.02
N LEU A 48 6.57 -4.64 -3.88
CA LEU A 48 7.18 -4.66 -2.55
C LEU A 48 6.50 -5.73 -1.69
N GLY A 49 7.16 -6.18 -0.63
CA GLY A 49 6.55 -7.06 0.37
C GLY A 49 5.64 -6.29 1.32
N LEU A 50 4.66 -6.97 1.90
CA LEU A 50 3.79 -6.40 2.95
C LEU A 50 4.57 -5.86 4.17
N GLY A 51 5.78 -6.39 4.42
CA GLY A 51 6.63 -5.97 5.53
C GLY A 51 7.65 -4.89 5.20
N ASP A 52 7.72 -4.43 3.95
CA ASP A 52 8.69 -3.42 3.47
C ASP A 52 8.16 -1.99 3.68
N VAL A 53 7.67 -1.69 4.89
CA VAL A 53 6.97 -0.43 5.22
C VAL A 53 7.82 0.81 4.90
N SER A 54 9.11 0.78 5.23
CA SER A 54 10.05 1.87 4.94
C SER A 54 10.20 2.10 3.44
N GLN A 55 10.37 1.03 2.65
CA GLN A 55 10.50 1.15 1.20
C GLN A 55 9.21 1.64 0.54
N ILE A 56 8.04 1.24 1.08
CA ILE A 56 6.74 1.75 0.62
C ILE A 56 6.69 3.28 0.86
N ILE A 57 7.00 3.74 2.07
CA ILE A 57 7.00 5.17 2.43
C ILE A 57 8.00 5.95 1.57
N ASP A 58 9.23 5.47 1.45
CA ASP A 58 10.27 6.10 0.62
C ASP A 58 9.80 6.22 -0.84
N THR A 59 9.14 5.19 -1.37
CA THR A 59 8.57 5.20 -2.72
C THR A 59 7.48 6.25 -2.84
N LEU A 60 6.56 6.32 -1.88
CA LEU A 60 5.47 7.30 -1.89
C LEU A 60 6.01 8.74 -1.87
N HIS A 61 7.02 9.02 -1.04
CA HIS A 61 7.69 10.32 -0.98
C HIS A 61 8.44 10.66 -2.25
N GLN A 62 9.25 9.73 -2.77
CA GLN A 62 10.01 9.93 -4.03
C GLN A 62 9.07 10.19 -5.22
N GLN A 63 7.89 9.57 -5.21
CA GLN A 63 6.88 9.77 -6.22
C GLN A 63 5.96 10.96 -5.93
N HIS A 64 6.21 11.74 -4.85
CA HIS A 64 5.39 12.89 -4.47
C HIS A 64 3.89 12.56 -4.40
N VAL A 65 3.55 11.42 -3.80
CA VAL A 65 2.16 11.02 -3.59
C VAL A 65 1.49 11.93 -2.57
N GLU A 66 0.27 12.38 -2.87
CA GLU A 66 -0.52 13.27 -2.02
C GLU A 66 -1.64 12.53 -1.26
N GLU A 67 -2.15 11.44 -1.84
CA GLU A 67 -3.25 10.65 -1.27
C GLU A 67 -2.97 9.17 -1.50
N ILE A 68 -3.33 8.33 -0.53
CA ILE A 68 -3.08 6.89 -0.57
C ILE A 68 -4.41 6.14 -0.50
N ILE A 69 -4.56 5.12 -1.33
CA ILE A 69 -5.69 4.19 -1.32
C ILE A 69 -5.18 2.77 -1.13
N PHE A 70 -5.71 2.08 -0.12
CA PHE A 70 -5.55 0.65 0.05
C PHE A 70 -6.71 -0.08 -0.61
N ILE A 71 -6.43 -0.97 -1.55
CA ILE A 71 -7.50 -1.66 -2.28
C ILE A 71 -7.10 -3.08 -2.68
N GLY A 72 -8.07 -4.00 -2.61
CA GLY A 72 -7.87 -5.41 -2.93
C GLY A 72 -7.62 -6.27 -1.69
N LYS A 73 -7.59 -7.59 -1.92
CA LYS A 73 -7.52 -8.57 -0.83
C LYS A 73 -6.08 -8.84 -0.41
N VAL A 74 -5.84 -8.91 0.89
CA VAL A 74 -4.63 -9.48 1.48
C VAL A 74 -5.01 -10.74 2.26
N ASP A 75 -4.37 -11.87 1.94
CA ASP A 75 -4.62 -13.13 2.64
C ASP A 75 -3.79 -13.19 3.92
N LYS A 76 -4.43 -13.50 5.06
CA LYS A 76 -3.74 -13.57 6.36
C LYS A 76 -2.59 -14.58 6.39
N ARG A 77 -2.62 -15.62 5.55
CA ARG A 77 -1.52 -16.59 5.43
C ARG A 77 -0.24 -15.95 4.89
N LEU A 78 -0.35 -14.83 4.18
CA LEU A 78 0.81 -14.06 3.74
C LEU A 78 1.46 -13.30 4.89
N LEU A 79 0.74 -13.08 6.00
CA LEU A 79 1.28 -12.44 7.19
C LEU A 79 2.18 -13.39 7.99
N SER A 80 1.89 -14.71 7.96
CA SER A 80 2.74 -15.72 8.58
C SER A 80 4.03 -15.90 7.79
N GLY A 81 5.15 -15.45 8.35
CA GLY A 81 6.47 -15.54 7.70
C GLY A 81 6.87 -14.29 6.91
N LEU A 82 6.24 -13.14 7.16
CA LEU A 82 6.70 -11.87 6.61
C LEU A 82 8.11 -11.53 7.09
N ASN A 83 8.95 -11.14 6.14
CA ASN A 83 10.12 -10.34 6.45
C ASN A 83 9.63 -8.92 6.73
N LEU A 84 9.69 -8.53 7.99
CA LEU A 84 9.38 -7.19 8.44
C LEU A 84 10.66 -6.38 8.46
N ASP A 85 10.65 -5.19 7.86
CA ASP A 85 11.71 -4.23 8.09
C ASP A 85 11.63 -3.64 9.52
N GLU A 86 12.63 -2.84 9.89
CA GLU A 86 12.73 -2.35 11.27
C GLU A 86 11.53 -1.46 11.64
N ARG A 87 11.05 -0.66 10.69
CA ARG A 87 9.89 0.21 10.90
C ARG A 87 8.61 -0.59 11.13
N ALA A 88 8.39 -1.63 10.32
CA ALA A 88 7.27 -2.56 10.47
C ALA A 88 7.34 -3.28 11.82
N ARG A 89 8.51 -3.77 12.24
CA ARG A 89 8.68 -4.40 13.57
C ARG A 89 8.34 -3.42 14.68
N HIS A 90 8.84 -2.19 14.59
CA HIS A 90 8.60 -1.16 15.59
C HIS A 90 7.10 -0.82 15.69
N MET A 91 6.43 -0.61 14.55
CA MET A 91 4.98 -0.37 14.48
C MET A 91 4.20 -1.51 15.14
N LEU A 92 4.48 -2.76 14.77
CA LEU A 92 3.77 -3.93 15.29
C LEU A 92 4.04 -4.18 16.78
N SER A 93 5.24 -3.87 17.28
CA SER A 93 5.60 -4.02 18.70
C SER A 93 4.76 -3.16 19.65
N ARG A 94 4.14 -2.09 19.13
CA ARG A 94 3.28 -1.17 19.88
C ARG A 94 1.82 -1.66 19.99
N LEU A 95 1.45 -2.71 19.25
CA LEU A 95 0.08 -3.20 19.21
C LEU A 95 -0.23 -4.15 20.37
N SER A 96 -1.38 -3.94 21.01
CA SER A 96 -1.90 -4.81 22.06
C SER A 96 -2.52 -6.11 21.51
N THR A 97 -2.92 -6.11 20.24
CA THR A 97 -3.54 -7.23 19.51
C THR A 97 -3.19 -7.16 18.03
N MET A 98 -3.21 -8.31 17.35
CA MET A 98 -2.89 -8.45 15.92
C MET A 98 -4.13 -8.75 15.07
N ASP A 99 -5.31 -8.33 15.50
CA ASP A 99 -6.50 -8.43 14.67
C ASP A 99 -6.46 -7.41 13.51
N ASP A 100 -7.30 -7.64 12.51
CA ASP A 100 -7.27 -6.89 11.25
C ASP A 100 -7.53 -5.40 11.46
N ALA A 101 -8.41 -5.04 12.41
CA ALA A 101 -8.77 -3.64 12.65
C ALA A 101 -7.59 -2.87 13.27
N HIS A 102 -6.92 -3.45 14.26
CA HIS A 102 -5.76 -2.81 14.89
C HIS A 102 -4.56 -2.75 13.94
N LEU A 103 -4.33 -3.78 13.13
CA LEU A 103 -3.29 -3.78 12.10
C LEU A 103 -3.52 -2.68 11.07
N MET A 104 -4.73 -2.59 10.50
CA MET A 104 -5.06 -1.55 9.53
C MET A 104 -4.97 -0.15 10.12
N LEU A 105 -5.41 0.03 11.37
CA LEU A 105 -5.27 1.30 12.08
C LEU A 105 -3.81 1.68 12.28
N ALA A 106 -2.96 0.72 12.68
CA ALA A 106 -1.53 0.96 12.88
C ALA A 106 -0.86 1.43 11.58
N ILE A 107 -1.16 0.76 10.46
CA ILE A 107 -0.63 1.11 9.14
C ILE A 107 -1.09 2.51 8.74
N ALA A 108 -2.39 2.82 8.91
CA ALA A 108 -2.91 4.15 8.60
C ALA A 108 -2.21 5.24 9.42
N GLN A 109 -2.07 5.04 10.73
CA GLN A 109 -1.36 5.97 11.62
C GLN A 109 0.12 6.12 11.28
N GLU A 110 0.78 5.04 10.85
CA GLU A 110 2.19 5.08 10.45
C GLU A 110 2.40 5.90 9.18
N LEU A 111 1.44 5.85 8.24
CA LEU A 111 1.47 6.67 7.03
C LEU A 111 1.06 8.12 7.29
N GLU A 112 0.05 8.37 8.12
CA GLU A 112 -0.38 9.74 8.48
C GLU A 112 0.72 10.54 9.19
N GLN A 113 1.67 9.86 9.83
CA GLN A 113 2.85 10.51 10.42
C GLN A 113 3.81 11.09 9.37
N GLU A 114 3.70 10.68 8.11
CA GLU A 114 4.58 11.06 7.01
C GLU A 114 4.05 12.19 6.11
N GLY A 115 2.87 12.73 6.45
CA GLY A 115 2.19 13.82 5.74
C GLY A 115 1.02 13.35 4.88
#